data_AF-A0A5M6A4H0-F1
#
_entry.id   AF-A0A5M6A4H0-F1
#
_cell.length_a   1.000
_cell.length_b   1.000
_cell.length_c   1.000
_cell.angle_alpha   90.00
_cell.angle_beta   90.00
_cell.angle_gamma   90.00
#
_symmetry.space_group_name_H-M   'P 1'
#
loop_
_entity.id
_entity.type
_entity.pdbx_description
1 polymer ?
#
loop_
_entity_poly.entity_id
_entity_poly.type
_entity_poly.pdbx_seq_one_letter_code
_entity_poly.pdbx_strand_id
1 'polypeptide(L)' 'MNEVDYAIEGLAKDLVLLLMEDFGMDMKSALRTLYTSDTYAKLQDAKTGLYFQSPRYVYDFLRNEIKTGKMS' A
#
# COMPACT_ATOMS: atom_id res chain seq x y z
N MET A 1 1.95 -20.51 1.26
CA MET A 1 1.50 -19.13 1.52
C MET A 1 1.36 -19.02 3.03
N ASN A 2 2.21 -18.21 3.66
CA ASN A 2 2.17 -18.04 5.11
C ASN A 2 1.12 -16.96 5.47
N GLU A 3 0.77 -16.84 6.75
CA GLU A 3 -0.26 -15.88 7.20
C GLU A 3 0.13 -14.42 6.93
N VAL A 4 1.43 -14.12 6.91
CA VAL A 4 1.96 -12.78 6.64
C VAL A 4 1.74 -12.40 5.17
N ASP A 5 2.03 -13.31 4.23
CA ASP A 5 1.79 -13.12 2.81
C ASP A 5 0.30 -12.85 2.56
N TYR A 6 -0.59 -13.61 3.20
CA TYR A 6 -2.03 -13.42 3.06
C TYR A 6 -2.50 -12.06 3.59
N ALA A 7 -1.95 -11.62 4.73
CA ALA A 7 -2.24 -10.30 5.29
C ALA A 7 -1.74 -9.18 4.37
N ILE A 8 -0.53 -9.30 3.82
CA ILE A 8 0.04 -8.34 2.88
C ILE A 8 -0.83 -8.22 1.63
N GLU A 9 -1.25 -9.34 1.04
CA GLU A 9 -2.10 -9.34 -0.16
C GLU A 9 -3.48 -8.73 0.12
N GLY A 10 -4.07 -9.03 1.28
CA GLY A 10 -5.32 -8.40 1.72
C GLY A 10 -5.19 -6.89 1.84
N LEU A 11 -4.11 -6.43 2.48
CA LEU A 11 -3.84 -5.01 2.64
C LEU A 11 -3.54 -4.33 1.29
N ALA A 12 -2.76 -4.98 0.43
CA ALA A 12 -2.42 -4.48 -0.90
C ALA A 12 -3.68 -4.26 -1.75
N LYS A 13 -4.62 -5.19 -1.71
CA LYS A 13 -5.93 -5.03 -2.36
C LYS A 13 -6.66 -3.79 -1.84
N ASP A 14 -6.72 -3.60 -0.54
CA ASP A 14 -7.41 -2.45 0.05
C ASP A 14 -6.72 -1.12 -0.31
N LEU A 15 -5.39 -1.09 -0.35
CA LEU A 15 -4.62 0.08 -0.79
C LEU A 15 -4.91 0.44 -2.26
N VAL A 16 -5.01 -0.56 -3.14
CA VAL A 16 -5.39 -0.34 -4.55
C VAL A 16 -6.78 0.28 -4.66
N LEU A 17 -7.75 -0.22 -3.89
CA LEU A 17 -9.11 0.35 -3.90
C LEU A 17 -9.13 1.80 -3.42
N LEU A 18 -8.37 2.12 -2.36
CA LEU A 18 -8.24 3.50 -1.86
C LEU A 18 -7.60 4.44 -2.89
N LEU A 19 -6.57 3.98 -3.61
CA LEU A 19 -5.97 4.75 -4.70
C LEU A 19 -6.95 5.03 -5.83
N MET A 20 -7.78 4.05 -6.18
CA MET A 20 -8.81 4.22 -7.21
C MET A 20 -9.89 5.22 -6.76
N GLU A 21 -10.31 5.16 -5.50
CA GLU A 21 -11.33 6.04 -4.92
C GLU A 21 -10.83 7.50 -4.79
N ASP A 22 -9.68 7.70 -4.15
CA ASP A 22 -9.19 9.05 -3.80
C ASP A 22 -8.54 9.79 -4.97
N PHE A 23 -7.86 9.07 -5.86
CA PHE A 23 -7.10 9.66 -6.97
C PHE A 23 -7.75 9.41 -8.33
N GLY A 24 -8.88 8.71 -8.38
CA GLY A 24 -9.58 8.39 -9.64
C GLY A 24 -8.77 7.50 -10.58
N MET A 25 -7.83 6.71 -10.05
CA MET A 25 -6.98 5.84 -10.86
C MET A 25 -7.77 4.65 -11.42
N ASP A 26 -7.44 4.22 -12.64
CA ASP A 26 -7.84 2.89 -13.09
C ASP A 26 -7.06 1.79 -12.34
N MET A 27 -7.59 0.57 -12.30
CA MET A 27 -7.00 -0.54 -11.56
C MET A 27 -5.52 -0.81 -11.95
N LYS A 28 -5.18 -0.71 -13.23
CA LYS A 28 -3.81 -0.99 -13.71
C LYS A 28 -2.85 0.11 -13.25
N SER A 29 -3.31 1.36 -13.25
CA SER A 29 -2.54 2.48 -12.73
C SER A 29 -2.39 2.42 -11.21
N ALA A 30 -3.44 2.09 -10.46
CA ALA A 30 -3.38 1.91 -9.01
C ALA A 30 -2.43 0.78 -8.60
N LEU A 31 -2.51 -0.38 -9.27
CA LEU A 31 -1.58 -1.49 -9.05
C LEU A 31 -0.13 -1.09 -9.34
N ARG A 32 0.12 -0.43 -10.48
CA ARG A 32 1.46 0.06 -10.82
C ARG A 32 1.98 1.00 -9.74
N THR A 33 1.19 1.99 -9.34
CA THR A 33 1.57 2.96 -8.30
C THR A 33 1.91 2.27 -6.99
N LEU A 34 1.08 1.32 -6.53
CA LEU A 34 1.34 0.58 -5.31
C LEU A 34 2.64 -0.24 -5.41
N TYR A 35 2.79 -1.07 -6.45
CA TYR A 35 3.94 -1.98 -6.55
C TYR A 35 5.28 -1.27 -6.78
N THR A 36 5.27 -0.03 -7.26
CA THR A 36 6.48 0.79 -7.38
C THR A 36 6.72 1.71 -6.18
N SER A 37 5.87 1.65 -5.15
CA SER A 37 5.98 2.52 -3.98
C SER A 37 6.96 2.00 -2.94
N ASP A 38 7.65 2.92 -2.27
CA ASP A 38 8.44 2.63 -1.08
C ASP A 38 7.55 2.06 0.04
N THR A 39 6.31 2.51 0.11
CA THR A 39 5.31 2.02 1.07
C THR A 39 5.06 0.52 0.92
N TYR A 40 4.89 0.04 -0.30
CA TYR A 40 4.70 -1.39 -0.54
C TYR A 40 5.98 -2.19 -0.27
N ALA A 41 7.15 -1.66 -0.64
CA ALA A 41 8.43 -2.30 -0.30
C ALA A 41 8.60 -2.49 1.21
N LYS A 42 8.18 -1.52 2.04
CA LYS A 42 8.18 -1.65 3.50
C LYS A 42 7.08 -2.57 4.02
N LEU A 43 5.90 -2.59 3.38
CA LEU A 43 4.84 -3.53 3.73
C LEU A 43 5.29 -4.99 3.57
N GLN A 44 6.11 -5.28 2.56
CA GLN A 44 6.69 -6.61 2.34
C GLN A 44 7.76 -6.98 3.37
N ASP A 45 8.37 -6.00 4.06
CA ASP A 45 9.30 -6.27 5.15
C ASP A 45 8.54 -6.50 6.46
N ALA A 46 8.41 -7.77 6.84
CA ALA A 46 7.75 -8.19 8.08
C ALA A 46 8.34 -7.53 9.35
N LYS A 47 9.60 -7.08 9.33
CA LYS A 47 10.22 -6.39 10.47
C LYS A 47 9.58 -5.03 10.77
N THR A 48 8.94 -4.41 9.77
CA THR A 48 8.25 -3.14 9.94
C THR A 48 6.92 -3.29 10.70
N GLY A 49 6.36 -4.50 10.73
CA GLY A 49 5.05 -4.79 11.34
C GLY A 49 3.86 -4.12 10.63
N LEU A 50 4.06 -3.52 9.44
CA LEU A 50 2.99 -2.81 8.73
C LEU A 50 1.83 -3.72 8.29
N TYR A 51 2.10 -4.99 8.04
CA TYR A 51 1.08 -5.97 7.64
C TYR A 51 0.02 -6.26 8.72
N PHE A 52 0.28 -5.89 9.98
CA PHE A 52 -0.71 -5.97 11.07
C PHE A 52 -1.49 -4.67 11.29
N GLN A 53 -1.13 -3.60 10.58
CA GLN A 53 -1.77 -2.30 10.74
C GLN A 53 -3.05 -2.21 9.91
N SER A 54 -3.90 -1.21 10.21
CA SER A 54 -5.08 -0.95 9.41
C SER A 54 -4.71 -0.47 7.99
N PRO A 55 -5.50 -0.80 6.95
CA PRO A 55 -5.25 -0.32 5.58
C PRO A 55 -5.14 1.19 5.49
N ARG A 56 -5.96 1.95 6.24
CA ARG A 56 -5.92 3.43 6.25
C ARG A 56 -4.60 3.97 6.80
N TYR A 57 -4.06 3.36 7.85
CA TYR A 57 -2.77 3.78 8.41
C TYR A 57 -1.63 3.59 7.41
N VAL A 58 -1.58 2.45 6.74
CA VAL A 58 -0.56 2.20 5.71
C VAL A 58 -0.78 3.10 4.49
N TYR A 59 -2.04 3.36 4.14
CA TYR A 59 -2.41 4.23 3.04
C TYR A 59 -1.98 5.68 3.24
N ASP A 60 -1.97 6.20 4.46
CA ASP A 60 -1.52 7.58 4.71
C ASP A 60 -0.05 7.78 4.28
N PHE A 61 0.81 6.78 4.48
CA PHE A 61 2.19 6.81 3.97
C PHE A 61 2.23 6.82 2.44
N LEU A 62 1.45 5.95 1.81
CA LEU A 62 1.39 5.85 0.35
C LEU A 62 0.85 7.16 -0.26
N ARG A 63 -0.16 7.75 0.36
CA ARG A 63 -0.76 9.01 -0.05
C ARG A 63 0.21 10.18 0.11
N ASN A 64 0.99 10.21 1.20
CA ASN A 64 2.07 11.19 1.39
C ASN A 64 3.16 11.01 0.34
N GLU A 65 3.55 9.76 0.06
CA GLU A 65 4.56 9.42 -0.93
C GLU A 65 4.16 9.91 -2.32
N ILE A 66 2.91 9.69 -2.74
CA ILE A 66 2.39 10.18 -4.04
C ILE A 66 2.42 11.71 -4.13
N LYS A 67 2.12 12.41 -3.03
CA LYS A 67 2.06 13.88 -3.01
C LYS A 67 3.44 14.55 -2.93
N THR A 68 4.40 13.92 -2.26
CA THR A 68 5.68 14.55 -1.90
C THR A 68 6.90 13.88 -2.54
N GLY A 69 6.71 12.69 -3.12
CA GLY A 69 7.78 11.81 -3.59
C GLY A 69 8.56 11.15 -2.45
N LYS A 70 8.09 11.24 -1.19
CA LYS A 70 8.77 10.68 -0.01
C LYS A 70 7.79 9.99 0.92
N MET A 71 8.13 8.78 1.34
CA MET A 71 7.42 8.08 2.41
C MET A 71 7.76 8.74 3.76
N SER A 72 6.82 9.49 4.34
CA SER A 72 6.99 10.25 5.60
C SER A 72 5.86 9.94 6.58
#